data_AF-A0A9P0K5K8-F1
#
_entry.id   AF-A0A9P0K5K8-F1
#
_cell.length_a   1.000
_cell.length_b   1.000
_cell.length_c   1.000
_cell.angle_alpha   90.00
_cell.angle_beta   90.00
_cell.angle_gamma   90.00
#
_symmetry.space_group_name_H-M   'P 1'
#
loop_
_entity.id
_entity.type
_entity.pdbx_description
1 polymer ?
#
loop_
_entity_poly.entity_id
_entity_poly.type
_entity_poly.pdbx_seq_one_letter_code
_entity_poly.pdbx_strand_id
1 'polypeptide(L)'
;MTVGGVNFQWTDGVFGIALGNPNENGDRTVYFHPLASTMEFSVNSHALKNRTLATDPHSYDLYKIEGTKGPNSQTSESTIDPKTEVMFFTQLQKDGTACWNVKTPLEPSNVGMVAEDTERMIFTNDITIDSDRNLWMLSDRMPEFIYRRLDPNQINYRIFKVPVDEAIRGTPCDPMYQQSTTLRNAQQL
;
A
#
# COMPACT_ATOMS: atom_id res chain seq x y z
N MET A 1 1.53 9.52 -15.33
CA MET A 1 0.38 9.44 -14.40
C MET A 1 -0.42 10.73 -14.45
N THR A 2 -1.71 10.66 -14.16
CA THR A 2 -2.57 11.84 -14.01
C THR A 2 -3.13 11.87 -12.61
N VAL A 3 -2.89 12.95 -11.88
CA VAL A 3 -3.29 13.12 -10.48
C VAL A 3 -3.80 14.54 -10.27
N GLY A 4 -5.00 14.72 -9.69
CA GLY A 4 -5.61 16.05 -9.54
C GLY A 4 -5.77 16.84 -10.85
N GLY A 5 -5.97 16.13 -11.96
CA GLY A 5 -6.04 16.74 -13.30
C GLY A 5 -4.69 17.30 -13.82
N VAL A 6 -3.57 17.01 -13.15
CA VAL A 6 -2.21 17.30 -13.62
C VAL A 6 -1.63 16.03 -14.23
N ASN A 7 -1.16 16.09 -15.48
CA ASN A 7 -0.49 14.99 -16.14
C ASN A 7 1.03 15.18 -16.08
N PHE A 8 1.75 14.17 -15.62
CA PHE A 8 3.21 14.19 -15.48
C PHE A 8 3.81 12.77 -15.58
N GLN A 9 5.11 12.70 -15.76
CA GLN A 9 5.87 11.45 -15.87
C GLN A 9 6.97 11.44 -14.82
N TRP A 10 6.87 10.50 -13.87
CA TRP A 10 7.93 10.17 -12.93
C TRP A 10 8.42 8.76 -13.21
N THR A 11 9.73 8.59 -13.20
CA THR A 11 10.43 7.33 -13.48
C THR A 11 11.10 6.77 -12.23
N ASP A 12 10.54 7.10 -11.07
CA ASP A 12 11.15 6.74 -9.79
C ASP A 12 11.06 5.22 -9.54
N GLY A 13 12.17 4.68 -9.03
CA GLY A 13 12.33 3.28 -8.64
C GLY A 13 11.67 2.98 -7.29
N VAL A 14 12.29 2.12 -6.49
CA VAL A 14 11.81 1.75 -5.14
C VAL A 14 11.51 3.00 -4.33
N PHE A 15 10.28 3.09 -3.83
CA PHE A 15 9.75 4.33 -3.25
C PHE A 15 9.15 4.12 -1.85
N GLY A 16 8.39 3.05 -1.64
CA GLY A 16 7.82 2.68 -0.33
C GLY A 16 8.28 1.30 0.15
N ILE A 17 8.33 1.11 1.47
CA ILE A 17 8.70 -0.15 2.14
C ILE A 17 7.78 -0.41 3.34
N ALA A 18 7.16 -1.59 3.39
CA ALA A 18 6.39 -2.04 4.55
C ALA A 18 6.97 -3.31 5.16
N LEU A 19 6.99 -3.38 6.49
CA LEU A 19 7.51 -4.54 7.23
C LEU A 19 6.37 -5.42 7.72
N GLY A 20 6.37 -6.69 7.31
CA GLY A 20 5.50 -7.71 7.89
C GLY A 20 5.88 -8.08 9.32
N ASN A 21 5.18 -9.03 9.92
CA ASN A 21 5.50 -9.52 11.26
C ASN A 21 6.86 -10.22 11.33
N PRO A 22 7.56 -10.15 12.49
CA PRO A 22 8.80 -10.89 12.67
C PRO A 22 8.50 -12.38 12.87
N ASN A 23 9.34 -13.22 12.29
CA ASN A 23 9.39 -14.65 12.58
C ASN A 23 10.18 -14.89 13.88
N GLU A 24 10.32 -16.17 14.25
CA GLU A 24 11.02 -16.60 15.48
C GLU A 24 12.49 -16.15 15.55
N ASN A 25 13.13 -15.94 14.38
CA ASN A 25 14.52 -15.48 14.28
C ASN A 25 14.63 -13.94 14.26
N GLY A 26 13.53 -13.21 14.38
CA GLY A 26 13.49 -11.75 14.28
C GLY A 26 13.66 -11.21 12.85
N ASP A 27 13.57 -12.09 11.85
CA ASP A 27 13.50 -11.69 10.45
C ASP A 27 12.06 -11.46 10.02
N ARG A 28 11.85 -10.57 9.05
CA ARG A 28 10.51 -10.17 8.60
C ARG A 28 10.46 -10.19 7.09
N THR A 29 9.27 -10.39 6.52
CA THR A 29 9.05 -10.08 5.10
C THR A 29 9.08 -8.57 4.94
N VAL A 30 9.92 -8.09 4.02
CA VAL A 30 10.03 -6.69 3.62
C VAL A 30 9.34 -6.55 2.29
N TYR A 31 8.20 -5.87 2.28
CA TYR A 31 7.47 -5.53 1.07
C TYR A 31 7.96 -4.20 0.52
N PHE A 32 8.07 -4.07 -0.78
CA PHE A 32 8.51 -2.84 -1.42
C PHE A 32 7.94 -2.72 -2.84
N HIS A 33 7.77 -1.49 -3.29
CA HIS A 33 7.28 -1.20 -4.63
C HIS A 33 8.00 0.02 -5.23
N PRO A 34 8.23 0.01 -6.55
CA PRO A 34 8.59 1.20 -7.29
C PRO A 34 7.40 2.14 -7.49
N LEU A 35 7.63 3.45 -7.50
CA LEU A 35 6.59 4.43 -7.81
C LEU A 35 6.09 4.30 -9.25
N ALA A 36 7.01 4.08 -10.20
CA ALA A 36 6.71 3.83 -11.60
C ALA A 36 6.25 2.37 -11.88
N SER A 37 5.49 1.76 -10.97
CA SER A 37 4.98 0.39 -11.06
C SER A 37 3.60 0.26 -10.40
N THR A 38 2.90 -0.82 -10.71
CA THR A 38 1.67 -1.28 -10.03
C THR A 38 1.86 -2.62 -9.33
N MET A 39 3.11 -3.11 -9.28
CA MET A 39 3.48 -4.39 -8.69
C MET A 39 4.00 -4.18 -7.28
N GLU A 40 3.79 -5.19 -6.43
CA GLU A 40 4.44 -5.28 -5.12
C GLU A 40 5.44 -6.44 -5.14
N PHE A 41 6.56 -6.24 -4.47
CA PHE A 41 7.63 -7.20 -4.35
C PHE A 41 7.90 -7.47 -2.88
N SER A 42 8.55 -8.58 -2.58
CA SER A 42 8.98 -8.88 -1.23
C SER A 42 10.34 -9.57 -1.19
N VAL A 43 10.98 -9.47 -0.03
CA VAL A 43 12.23 -10.18 0.29
C VAL A 43 12.27 -10.44 1.78
N ASN A 44 12.92 -11.52 2.22
CA ASN A 44 13.17 -11.72 3.64
C ASN A 44 14.26 -10.74 4.14
N SER A 45 14.05 -10.09 5.28
CA SER A 45 15.01 -9.13 5.85
C SER A 45 16.40 -9.73 6.10
N HIS A 46 16.52 -11.05 6.27
CA HIS A 46 17.79 -11.75 6.35
C HIS A 46 18.70 -11.43 5.16
N ALA A 47 18.12 -11.39 3.95
CA ALA A 47 18.87 -11.06 2.74
C ALA A 47 19.47 -9.65 2.81
N LEU A 48 18.68 -8.69 3.31
CA LEU A 48 19.08 -7.28 3.43
C LEU A 48 20.10 -7.04 4.54
N LYS A 49 20.04 -7.84 5.62
CA LYS A 49 21.00 -7.77 6.74
C LYS A 49 22.34 -8.42 6.40
N ASN A 50 22.39 -9.30 5.39
CA ASN A 50 23.61 -10.01 5.01
C ASN A 50 24.36 -9.28 3.88
N ARG A 51 25.45 -8.59 4.26
CA ARG A 51 26.30 -7.82 3.33
C ARG A 51 26.87 -8.66 2.18
N THR A 52 27.14 -9.95 2.37
CA THR A 52 27.76 -10.76 1.30
C THR A 52 26.81 -11.01 0.13
N LEU A 53 25.50 -10.98 0.37
CA LEU A 53 24.48 -11.16 -0.67
C LEU A 53 24.34 -9.93 -1.57
N ALA A 54 24.75 -8.75 -1.12
CA ALA A 54 24.60 -7.51 -1.89
C ALA A 54 25.38 -7.51 -3.23
N THR A 55 26.41 -8.35 -3.35
CA THR A 55 27.22 -8.51 -4.58
C THR A 55 27.08 -9.89 -5.19
N ASP A 56 26.22 -10.75 -4.63
CA ASP A 56 26.00 -12.09 -5.16
C ASP A 56 25.08 -12.00 -6.39
N PRO A 57 25.51 -12.45 -7.58
CA PRO A 57 24.68 -12.42 -8.79
C PRO A 57 23.41 -13.28 -8.67
N HIS A 58 23.36 -14.23 -7.74
CA HIS A 58 22.20 -15.08 -7.47
C HIS A 58 21.24 -14.50 -6.42
N SER A 59 21.58 -13.36 -5.80
CA SER A 59 20.72 -12.71 -4.79
C SER A 59 19.36 -12.30 -5.35
N TYR A 60 19.25 -12.11 -6.67
CA TYR A 60 17.99 -11.85 -7.36
C TYR A 60 16.92 -12.89 -7.06
N ASP A 61 17.28 -14.17 -6.92
CA ASP A 61 16.35 -15.28 -6.68
C ASP A 61 15.71 -15.24 -5.28
N LEU A 62 16.23 -14.39 -4.38
CA LEU A 62 15.68 -14.17 -3.04
C LEU A 62 14.47 -13.22 -3.05
N TYR A 63 14.28 -12.47 -4.13
CA TYR A 63 13.20 -11.51 -4.28
C TYR A 63 12.00 -12.18 -4.94
N LYS A 64 10.82 -11.86 -4.42
CA LYS A 64 9.55 -12.41 -4.89
C LYS A 64 8.69 -11.31 -5.48
N ILE A 65 8.04 -11.60 -6.59
CA ILE A 65 6.92 -10.81 -7.10
C ILE A 65 5.67 -11.26 -6.35
N GLU A 66 5.05 -10.38 -5.57
CA GLU A 66 3.81 -10.70 -4.86
C GLU A 66 2.59 -10.65 -5.78
N GLY A 67 2.61 -9.74 -6.76
CA GLY A 67 1.56 -9.62 -7.77
C GLY A 67 1.32 -8.17 -8.18
N THR A 68 0.09 -7.85 -8.55
CA THR A 68 -0.31 -6.50 -8.99
C THR A 68 -1.52 -5.96 -8.23
N LYS A 69 -1.45 -4.66 -7.90
CA LYS A 69 -2.54 -3.87 -7.32
C LYS A 69 -3.58 -3.42 -8.36
N GLY A 70 -3.38 -3.78 -9.64
CA GLY A 70 -4.25 -3.44 -10.76
C GLY A 70 -3.88 -2.13 -11.48
N PRO A 71 -4.65 -1.71 -12.49
CA PRO A 71 -4.38 -0.48 -13.23
C PRO A 71 -4.42 0.77 -12.34
N ASN A 72 -3.61 1.77 -12.69
CA ASN A 72 -3.58 3.10 -12.05
C ASN A 72 -3.38 3.04 -10.52
N SER A 73 -2.60 2.09 -10.03
CA SER A 73 -2.42 1.81 -8.59
C SER A 73 -1.05 2.20 -8.06
N GLN A 74 -0.34 3.11 -8.75
CA GLN A 74 0.94 3.66 -8.31
C GLN A 74 0.81 4.13 -6.85
N THR A 75 1.76 3.68 -6.05
CA THR A 75 1.77 3.84 -4.60
C THR A 75 2.99 4.66 -4.22
N SER A 76 2.80 5.66 -3.37
CA SER A 76 3.88 6.43 -2.74
C SER A 76 4.34 5.80 -1.43
N GLU A 77 3.43 5.26 -0.62
CA GLU A 77 3.80 4.66 0.66
C GLU A 77 2.84 3.52 1.02
N SER A 78 3.34 2.57 1.83
CA SER A 78 2.54 1.50 2.38
C SER A 78 2.91 1.17 3.82
N THR A 79 1.97 0.62 4.57
CA THR A 79 2.16 0.21 5.96
C THR A 79 1.35 -1.05 6.24
N ILE A 80 1.76 -1.87 7.21
CA ILE A 80 1.07 -3.11 7.58
C ILE A 80 0.61 -3.03 9.02
N ASP A 81 -0.68 -3.32 9.24
CA ASP A 81 -1.18 -3.56 10.59
C ASP A 81 -0.70 -4.93 11.08
N PRO A 82 0.10 -5.01 12.16
CA PRO A 82 0.66 -6.28 12.63
C PRO A 82 -0.40 -7.26 13.14
N LYS A 83 -1.59 -6.77 13.56
CA LYS A 83 -2.66 -7.63 14.10
C LYS A 83 -3.45 -8.33 12.99
N THR A 84 -3.84 -7.62 11.94
CA THR A 84 -4.65 -8.18 10.84
C THR A 84 -3.79 -8.69 9.70
N GLU A 85 -2.53 -8.26 9.62
CA GLU A 85 -1.63 -8.49 8.49
C GLU A 85 -2.21 -7.96 7.17
N VAL A 86 -2.99 -6.88 7.28
CA VAL A 86 -3.46 -6.09 6.16
C VAL A 86 -2.44 -4.98 5.89
N MET A 87 -1.94 -4.94 4.66
CA MET A 87 -1.22 -3.81 4.11
C MET A 87 -2.21 -2.75 3.66
N PHE A 88 -1.97 -1.51 4.06
CA PHE A 88 -2.60 -0.32 3.53
C PHE A 88 -1.60 0.42 2.65
N PHE A 89 -2.07 0.98 1.55
CA PHE A 89 -1.20 1.66 0.60
C PHE A 89 -1.94 2.76 -0.14
N THR A 90 -1.21 3.83 -0.48
CA THR A 90 -1.76 4.95 -1.24
C THR A 90 -2.08 4.55 -2.68
N GLN A 91 -3.01 5.26 -3.31
CA GLN A 91 -3.44 5.07 -4.69
C GLN A 91 -3.45 6.42 -5.40
N LEU A 92 -2.29 6.83 -5.93
CA LEU A 92 -2.07 8.19 -6.43
C LEU A 92 -2.98 8.56 -7.60
N GLN A 93 -3.23 7.63 -8.52
CA GLN A 93 -4.10 7.88 -9.69
C GLN A 93 -5.58 7.54 -9.43
N LYS A 94 -5.94 7.22 -8.19
CA LYS A 94 -7.32 6.97 -7.75
C LYS A 94 -7.72 7.86 -6.59
N ASP A 95 -6.96 8.94 -6.34
CA ASP A 95 -7.23 9.93 -5.29
C ASP A 95 -7.64 9.28 -3.95
N GLY A 96 -6.88 8.28 -3.51
CA GLY A 96 -7.36 7.39 -2.45
C GLY A 96 -6.31 6.51 -1.79
N THR A 97 -6.80 5.61 -0.95
CA THR A 97 -6.04 4.60 -0.21
C THR A 97 -6.75 3.26 -0.34
N ALA A 98 -5.97 2.19 -0.50
CA ALA A 98 -6.45 0.83 -0.62
C ALA A 98 -5.80 -0.08 0.42
N CYS A 99 -6.30 -1.31 0.51
CA CYS A 99 -5.80 -2.36 1.36
C CYS A 99 -5.61 -3.67 0.60
N TRP A 100 -4.79 -4.56 1.17
CA TRP A 100 -4.62 -5.95 0.76
C TRP A 100 -4.22 -6.79 1.98
N ASN A 101 -4.84 -7.95 2.14
CA ASN A 101 -4.42 -8.91 3.16
C ASN A 101 -3.21 -9.70 2.64
N VAL A 102 -2.03 -9.57 3.27
CA VAL A 102 -0.79 -10.15 2.74
C VAL A 102 -0.78 -11.69 2.74
N LYS A 103 -1.81 -12.33 3.31
CA LYS A 103 -2.03 -13.79 3.28
C LYS A 103 -2.78 -14.29 2.05
N THR A 104 -3.29 -13.40 1.20
CA THR A 104 -3.93 -13.78 -0.06
C THR A 104 -3.07 -13.39 -1.25
N PRO A 105 -3.22 -14.05 -2.42
CA PRO A 105 -2.52 -13.63 -3.64
C PRO A 105 -2.81 -12.16 -3.95
N LEU A 106 -1.78 -11.39 -4.33
CA LEU A 106 -1.97 -10.00 -4.74
C LEU A 106 -2.48 -9.93 -6.18
N GLU A 107 -3.80 -9.83 -6.29
CA GLU A 107 -4.52 -9.62 -7.54
C GLU A 107 -5.64 -8.58 -7.32
N PRO A 108 -6.13 -7.92 -8.39
CA PRO A 108 -7.11 -6.85 -8.24
C PRO A 108 -8.39 -7.23 -7.48
N SER A 109 -8.81 -8.50 -7.52
CA SER A 109 -9.94 -9.05 -6.76
C SER A 109 -9.73 -9.06 -5.24
N ASN A 110 -8.48 -9.09 -4.78
CA ASN A 110 -8.13 -9.13 -3.35
C ASN A 110 -7.72 -7.75 -2.81
N VAL A 111 -7.81 -6.71 -3.62
CA VAL A 111 -7.53 -5.32 -3.25
C VAL A 111 -8.85 -4.62 -2.93
N GLY A 112 -8.95 -4.00 -1.76
CA GLY A 112 -10.11 -3.22 -1.34
C GLY A 112 -9.79 -1.72 -1.32
N MET A 113 -10.70 -0.87 -1.78
CA MET A 113 -10.60 0.57 -1.54
C MET A 113 -11.04 0.88 -0.11
N VAL A 114 -10.22 1.65 0.62
CA VAL A 114 -10.49 2.07 2.01
C VAL A 114 -11.13 3.46 2.03
N ALA A 115 -10.58 4.38 1.24
CA ALA A 115 -11.08 5.73 1.10
C ALA A 115 -10.70 6.28 -0.28
N GLU A 116 -11.58 7.09 -0.86
CA GLU A 116 -11.39 7.75 -2.15
C GLU A 116 -12.17 9.07 -2.14
N ASP A 117 -11.51 10.16 -2.51
CA ASP A 117 -12.12 11.49 -2.62
C ASP A 117 -11.32 12.35 -3.60
N THR A 118 -11.89 12.61 -4.77
CA THR A 118 -11.23 13.31 -5.88
C THR A 118 -10.93 14.79 -5.59
N GLU A 119 -11.48 15.38 -4.52
CA GLU A 119 -11.21 16.76 -4.11
C GLU A 119 -10.26 16.83 -2.91
N ARG A 120 -10.39 15.88 -1.97
CA ARG A 120 -9.70 15.91 -0.68
C ARG A 120 -8.47 15.02 -0.64
N MET A 121 -8.37 14.01 -1.49
CA MET A 121 -7.32 12.99 -1.50
C MET A 121 -6.49 12.98 -2.79
N ILE A 122 -6.37 14.14 -3.44
CA ILE A 122 -5.70 14.34 -4.74
C ILE A 122 -4.34 13.64 -4.82
N PHE A 123 -3.41 13.95 -3.91
CA PHE A 123 -2.13 13.24 -3.86
C PHE A 123 -2.01 12.63 -2.48
N THR A 124 -2.30 11.33 -2.34
CA THR A 124 -2.10 10.59 -1.09
C THR A 124 -0.61 10.35 -0.90
N ASN A 125 0.05 11.26 -0.17
CA ASN A 125 1.50 11.33 -0.06
C ASN A 125 2.04 10.21 0.83
N ASP A 126 1.49 10.07 2.02
CA ASP A 126 2.03 9.21 3.07
C ASP A 126 0.90 8.50 3.84
N ILE A 127 1.21 7.35 4.42
CA ILE A 127 0.29 6.52 5.19
C ILE A 127 1.03 5.81 6.32
N THR A 128 0.45 5.80 7.52
CA THR A 128 1.04 5.10 8.67
C THR A 128 -0.02 4.58 9.63
N ILE A 129 0.38 3.72 10.56
CA ILE A 129 -0.47 3.18 11.62
C ILE A 129 0.14 3.51 12.97
N ASP A 130 -0.65 4.09 13.86
CA ASP A 130 -0.22 4.37 15.23
C ASP A 130 -0.36 3.16 16.16
N SER A 131 0.12 3.28 17.40
CA SER A 131 0.05 2.21 18.41
C SER A 131 -1.37 1.81 18.80
N ASP A 132 -2.34 2.71 18.61
CA ASP A 132 -3.76 2.48 18.89
C ASP A 132 -4.49 1.85 17.69
N ARG A 133 -3.75 1.44 16.65
CA ARG A 133 -4.26 0.88 15.39
C ARG A 133 -5.22 1.82 14.67
N ASN A 134 -4.88 3.10 14.63
CA ASN A 134 -5.49 4.04 13.70
C ASN A 134 -4.61 4.18 12.46
N LEU A 135 -5.24 4.07 11.30
CA LEU A 135 -4.66 4.40 10.02
C LEU A 135 -4.68 5.92 9.84
N TRP A 136 -3.51 6.50 9.61
CA TRP A 136 -3.32 7.91 9.31
C TRP A 136 -2.93 8.04 7.84
N MET A 137 -3.59 8.96 7.13
CA MET A 137 -3.33 9.22 5.71
C MET A 137 -3.05 10.71 5.52
N LEU A 138 -1.96 11.05 4.87
CA LEU A 138 -1.63 12.40 4.46
C LEU A 138 -2.00 12.57 2.99
N SER A 139 -2.79 13.58 2.68
CA SER A 139 -2.96 14.04 1.31
C SER A 139 -2.54 15.49 1.16
N ASP A 140 -1.88 15.77 0.04
CA ASP A 140 -1.50 17.11 -0.36
C ASP A 140 -1.87 17.38 -1.83
N ARG A 141 -1.34 18.50 -2.36
CA ARG A 141 -1.47 18.89 -3.76
C ARG A 141 -0.12 19.01 -4.44
N MET A 142 0.77 18.05 -4.18
CA MET A 142 2.14 18.06 -4.72
C MET A 142 2.21 18.22 -6.25
N PRO A 143 1.38 17.57 -7.08
CA PRO A 143 1.41 17.78 -8.53
C PRO A 143 1.09 19.24 -8.92
N GLU A 144 0.14 19.88 -8.22
CA GLU A 144 -0.20 21.29 -8.45
C GLU A 144 0.92 22.23 -8.01
N PHE A 145 1.57 21.92 -6.88
CA PHE A 145 2.72 22.67 -6.39
C PHE A 145 3.92 22.62 -7.35
N ILE A 146 4.21 21.45 -7.93
CA ILE A 146 5.38 21.26 -8.83
C ILE A 146 5.12 21.82 -10.23
N TYR A 147 3.95 21.54 -10.81
CA TYR A 147 3.69 21.77 -12.24
C TYR A 147 2.72 22.92 -12.53
N ARG A 148 2.10 23.50 -11.49
CA ARG A 148 1.18 24.64 -11.60
C ARG A 148 1.51 25.65 -10.50
N ARG A 149 0.50 26.41 -10.07
CA ARG A 149 0.59 27.35 -8.97
C ARG A 149 -0.40 26.91 -7.89
N LEU A 150 0.13 26.57 -6.72
CA LEU A 150 -0.68 26.25 -5.55
C LEU A 150 -1.48 27.48 -5.09
N ASP A 151 -2.80 27.34 -4.90
CA ASP A 151 -3.66 28.41 -4.39
C ASP A 151 -3.58 28.47 -2.85
N PRO A 152 -3.02 29.54 -2.26
CA PRO A 152 -2.91 29.64 -0.80
C PRO A 152 -4.27 29.83 -0.11
N ASN A 153 -5.35 30.12 -0.84
CA ASN A 153 -6.69 30.28 -0.28
C ASN A 153 -7.45 28.96 -0.18
N GLN A 154 -6.88 27.86 -0.68
CA GLN A 154 -7.47 26.52 -0.61
C GLN A 154 -6.80 25.65 0.45
N ILE A 155 -7.50 24.61 0.90
CA ILE A 155 -6.92 23.59 1.78
C ILE A 155 -6.04 22.67 0.94
N ASN A 156 -4.73 22.87 1.06
CA ASN A 156 -3.72 22.17 0.26
C ASN A 156 -3.18 20.90 0.91
N TYR A 157 -3.36 20.74 2.22
CA TYR A 157 -2.86 19.60 3.00
C TYR A 157 -3.97 19.09 3.92
N ARG A 158 -4.14 17.78 4.00
CA ARG A 158 -5.13 17.11 4.85
C ARG A 158 -4.54 15.88 5.49
N ILE A 159 -4.85 15.68 6.76
CA ILE A 159 -4.53 14.46 7.49
C ILE A 159 -5.85 13.82 7.88
N PHE A 160 -6.00 12.55 7.52
CA PHE A 160 -7.17 11.72 7.85
C PHE A 160 -6.79 10.66 8.86
N LYS A 161 -7.78 10.20 9.62
CA LYS A 161 -7.64 9.15 10.63
C LYS A 161 -8.85 8.23 10.56
N VAL A 162 -8.62 6.93 10.55
CA VAL A 162 -9.66 5.91 10.65
C VAL A 162 -9.15 4.70 11.45
N PRO A 163 -9.92 4.11 12.38
CA PRO A 163 -9.53 2.85 13.02
C PRO A 163 -9.33 1.75 11.98
N VAL A 164 -8.26 0.95 12.10
CA VAL A 164 -7.93 -0.11 11.12
C VAL A 164 -9.08 -1.09 10.91
N ASP A 165 -9.75 -1.50 11.99
CA ASP A 165 -10.85 -2.47 11.93
C ASP A 165 -12.12 -1.88 11.28
N GLU A 166 -12.26 -0.54 11.25
CA GLU A 166 -13.30 0.15 10.49
C GLU A 166 -12.91 0.28 9.02
N ALA A 167 -11.65 0.63 8.75
CA ALA A 167 -11.11 0.84 7.42
C ALA A 167 -11.24 -0.38 6.50
N ILE A 168 -11.08 -1.59 7.04
CA ILE A 168 -11.14 -2.83 6.25
C ILE A 168 -12.52 -3.45 6.21
N ARG A 169 -13.48 -2.98 7.01
CA ARG A 169 -14.75 -3.67 7.22
C ARG A 169 -15.53 -3.83 5.91
N GLY A 170 -15.88 -5.08 5.59
CA GLY A 170 -16.64 -5.40 4.38
C GLY A 170 -15.82 -5.31 3.08
N THR A 171 -14.51 -5.10 3.18
CA THR A 171 -13.59 -5.19 2.05
C THR A 171 -13.03 -6.62 1.90
N PRO A 172 -12.45 -6.98 0.74
CA PRO A 172 -11.74 -8.25 0.57
C PRO A 172 -10.54 -8.43 1.51
N CYS A 173 -10.05 -7.34 2.11
CA CYS A 173 -8.90 -7.33 3.02
C CYS A 173 -9.26 -7.86 4.41
N ASP A 174 -10.54 -7.80 4.79
CA ASP A 174 -11.00 -8.20 6.12
C ASP A 174 -10.86 -9.73 6.32
N PRO A 175 -10.03 -10.20 7.26
CA PRO A 175 -9.88 -11.62 7.54
C PRO A 175 -11.22 -12.31 7.90
N MET A 176 -12.16 -11.59 8.51
CA MET A 176 -13.48 -12.15 8.86
C MET A 176 -14.38 -12.33 7.63
N TYR A 177 -14.28 -11.43 6.66
CA TYR A 177 -15.01 -11.53 5.39
C TYR A 177 -14.56 -12.78 4.61
N GLN A 178 -13.26 -13.05 4.60
CA GLN A 178 -12.69 -14.22 3.94
C GLN A 178 -13.20 -15.52 4.57
N GLN A 179 -13.16 -15.64 5.92
CA GLN A 179 -13.68 -16.82 6.63
C GLN A 179 -15.17 -17.05 6.35
N SER A 180 -15.98 -15.99 6.36
CA SER A 180 -17.42 -16.09 6.08
C SER A 180 -17.72 -16.55 4.65
N THR A 181 -16.89 -16.17 3.69
CA THR A 181 -17.03 -16.57 2.28
C THR A 181 -16.63 -18.03 2.09
N THR A 182 -15.53 -18.46 2.72
CA THR A 182 -15.10 -19.86 2.70
C THR A 182 -16.16 -20.78 3.33
N LEU A 183 -16.73 -20.39 4.49
CA LEU A 183 -17.77 -21.17 5.16
C LEU A 183 -19.06 -21.27 4.33
N ARG A 184 -19.47 -20.18 3.67
CA ARG A 184 -20.64 -20.20 2.78
C ARG A 184 -20.44 -21.12 1.57
N ASN A 185 -19.26 -21.08 0.95
CA ASN A 185 -18.95 -21.95 -0.19
C ASN A 185 -18.84 -23.42 0.22
N ALA A 186 -18.37 -23.71 1.43
CA ALA A 186 -18.28 -25.07 1.96
C ALA A 186 -19.65 -25.69 2.31
N GLN A 187 -20.68 -24.88 2.58
CA GLN A 187 -22.05 -25.33 2.86
C GLN A 187 -22.91 -25.55 1.60
N GLN A 188 -22.38 -25.21 0.42
CA GLN A 188 -23.06 -25.39 -0.87
C GLN A 188 -22.53 -26.60 -1.67
N LEU A 189 -21.62 -27.38 -1.07
CA LEU A 189 -21.10 -28.67 -1.55
C LEU A 189 -21.65 -29.80 -0.69
#